data_AF-A0A1C5HWB1-F1
#
_entry.id   AF-A0A1C5HWB1-F1
#
_cell.length_a   1.000
_cell.length_b   1.000
_cell.length_c   1.000
_cell.angle_alpha   90.00
_cell.angle_beta   90.00
_cell.angle_gamma   90.00
#
_symmetry.space_group_name_H-M   'P 1'
#
loop_
_entity.id
_entity.type
_entity.pdbx_description
1 polymer ?
#
loop_
_entity_poly.entity_id
_entity_poly.type
_entity_poly.pdbx_seq_one_letter_code
_entity_poly.pdbx_strand_id
1 'polypeptide(L)'
;MHRLATPSRSTAVSRRAPAALAVVAAALTAAFVLAPPGLAAGDSGGELGDSGHLVGALRAAFVDYWRSGDRAFPPNLQRVVDYWFRYHLVKAMIAAALLVVLVTLGVLVWKAFLRAGDRPMRARAALASAGVLVTVFATTATAAVMANVQGALAPFASLLPMLTDGPADGELADTLAQVRRQLADPSSSEVRNRPAVEAMISHFAHYHSVMAVVAATVAVVLAGVGVVLWSRRAAVDPSARRTRRVLGSYGVASGLLCLAVIAVVVANATTAADPVPALRAFFAGGW
;
A
#
# COMPACT_ATOMS: atom_id res chain seq x y z
N MET A 1 -60.87 18.55 -7.44
CA MET A 1 -59.62 18.67 -8.22
C MET A 1 -58.52 17.86 -7.54
N HIS A 2 -58.24 16.65 -8.03
CA HIS A 2 -57.18 15.77 -7.50
C HIS A 2 -55.81 16.24 -8.01
N ARG A 3 -54.93 16.71 -7.13
CA ARG A 3 -53.50 16.89 -7.45
C ARG A 3 -52.82 15.53 -7.44
N LEU A 4 -52.43 15.04 -8.62
CA LEU A 4 -51.48 13.94 -8.78
C LEU A 4 -50.11 14.42 -8.31
N ALA A 5 -49.65 13.89 -7.18
CA ALA A 5 -48.29 14.09 -6.69
C ALA A 5 -47.32 13.35 -7.62
N THR A 6 -46.61 14.09 -8.46
CA THR A 6 -45.52 13.56 -9.29
C THR A 6 -44.32 13.25 -8.38
N PRO A 7 -43.72 12.04 -8.44
CA PRO A 7 -42.52 11.75 -7.66
C PRO A 7 -41.37 12.65 -8.10
N SER A 8 -40.77 13.38 -7.16
CA SER A 8 -39.67 14.30 -7.45
C SER A 8 -38.42 13.54 -7.91
N ARG A 9 -37.93 13.86 -9.13
CA ARG A 9 -36.68 13.33 -9.74
C ARG A 9 -35.45 13.40 -8.81
N SER A 10 -35.46 14.30 -7.84
CA SER A 10 -34.39 14.50 -6.84
C SER A 10 -34.14 13.27 -5.95
N THR A 11 -35.17 12.50 -5.61
CA THR A 11 -35.03 11.33 -4.71
C THR A 11 -34.38 10.12 -5.39
N ALA A 12 -34.55 9.98 -6.71
CA ALA A 12 -33.98 8.88 -7.49
C ALA A 12 -32.46 9.02 -7.67
N VAL A 13 -31.95 10.25 -7.82
CA VAL A 13 -30.51 10.55 -7.90
C VAL A 13 -29.81 10.22 -6.56
N SER A 14 -30.48 10.47 -5.43
CA SER A 14 -29.94 10.22 -4.09
C SER A 14 -29.68 8.75 -3.76
N ARG A 15 -30.47 7.80 -4.28
CA ARG A 15 -30.29 6.36 -4.00
C ARG A 15 -29.30 5.68 -4.95
N ARG A 16 -29.09 6.22 -6.16
CA ARG A 16 -28.18 5.66 -7.16
C ARG A 16 -26.71 5.90 -6.83
N ALA A 17 -26.39 6.98 -6.14
CA ALA A 17 -25.00 7.36 -5.85
C ALA A 17 -24.19 6.30 -5.07
N PRO A 18 -24.68 5.71 -3.95
CA PRO A 18 -23.93 4.66 -3.25
C PRO A 18 -23.72 3.39 -4.09
N ALA A 19 -24.71 3.01 -4.89
CA ALA A 19 -24.61 1.85 -5.78
C ALA A 19 -23.57 2.09 -6.89
N ALA A 20 -23.59 3.28 -7.50
CA ALA A 20 -22.59 3.66 -8.49
C ALA A 20 -21.17 3.65 -7.91
N LEU A 21 -20.96 4.21 -6.70
CA LEU A 21 -19.66 4.18 -6.03
C LEU A 21 -19.20 2.75 -5.72
N ALA A 22 -20.11 1.85 -5.33
CA ALA A 22 -19.77 0.44 -5.10
C ALA A 22 -19.33 -0.26 -6.41
N VAL A 23 -20.00 0.03 -7.53
CA VAL A 23 -19.60 -0.49 -8.85
C VAL A 23 -18.23 0.06 -9.25
N VAL A 24 -17.99 1.37 -9.07
CA VAL A 24 -16.68 1.98 -9.35
C VAL A 24 -15.59 1.38 -8.46
N ALA A 25 -15.86 1.16 -7.17
CA ALA A 25 -14.92 0.50 -6.27
C ALA A 25 -14.57 -0.92 -6.74
N ALA A 26 -15.57 -1.70 -7.17
CA ALA A 26 -15.34 -3.05 -7.72
C ALA A 26 -14.50 -3.00 -9.00
N ALA A 27 -14.79 -2.06 -9.91
CA ALA A 27 -14.03 -1.86 -11.13
C ALA A 27 -12.57 -1.45 -10.86
N LEU A 28 -12.34 -0.55 -9.90
CA LEU A 28 -10.99 -0.13 -9.50
C LEU A 28 -10.21 -1.27 -8.82
N THR A 29 -10.88 -2.11 -8.02
CA THR A 29 -10.25 -3.32 -7.46
C THR A 29 -9.81 -4.28 -8.56
N ALA A 30 -10.64 -4.52 -9.58
CA ALA A 30 -10.25 -5.33 -10.73
C ALA A 30 -9.10 -4.68 -11.52
N ALA A 31 -9.17 -3.37 -11.76
CA ALA A 31 -8.13 -2.62 -12.44
C ALA A 31 -6.79 -2.67 -11.69
N PHE A 32 -6.78 -2.63 -10.35
CA PHE A 32 -5.58 -2.72 -9.52
C PHE A 32 -4.77 -4.00 -9.76
N VAL A 33 -5.44 -5.09 -10.16
CA VAL A 33 -4.82 -6.38 -10.47
C VAL A 33 -4.45 -6.46 -11.95
N LEU A 34 -5.37 -6.08 -12.84
CA LEU A 34 -5.28 -6.37 -14.27
C LEU A 34 -4.53 -5.31 -15.09
N ALA A 35 -4.61 -4.04 -14.69
CA ALA A 35 -4.03 -2.95 -15.47
C ALA A 35 -2.50 -2.79 -15.37
N PRO A 36 -1.86 -2.97 -14.18
CA PRO A 36 -0.44 -2.63 -14.03
C PRO A 36 0.53 -3.34 -14.98
N PRO A 37 0.44 -4.67 -15.24
CA PRO A 37 1.38 -5.34 -16.13
C PRO A 37 1.41 -4.72 -17.54
N GLY A 38 0.23 -4.48 -18.13
CA GLY A 38 0.12 -3.90 -19.46
C GLY A 38 0.54 -2.43 -19.52
N LEU A 39 0.14 -1.64 -18.52
CA LEU A 39 0.47 -0.20 -18.48
C LEU A 39 1.95 0.06 -18.18
N ALA A 40 2.61 -0.83 -17.42
CA ALA A 40 4.01 -0.69 -17.07
C ALA A 40 4.97 -1.10 -18.21
N ALA A 41 4.57 -2.05 -19.06
CA ALA A 41 5.37 -2.54 -20.18
C ALA A 41 5.65 -1.46 -21.26
N GLY A 42 4.77 -0.47 -21.39
CA GLY A 42 4.87 0.59 -22.41
C GLY A 42 5.04 0.01 -23.82
N ASP A 43 5.85 0.68 -24.65
CA ASP A 43 6.13 0.27 -26.04
C ASP A 43 7.09 -0.93 -26.16
N SER A 44 7.61 -1.44 -25.04
CA SER A 44 8.75 -2.37 -25.02
C SER A 44 8.34 -3.84 -25.15
N GLY A 45 7.05 -4.11 -25.45
CA GLY A 45 6.53 -5.44 -25.74
C GLY A 45 6.54 -6.40 -24.54
N GLY A 46 5.51 -6.31 -23.69
CA GLY A 46 4.86 -7.37 -22.88
C GLY A 46 5.67 -8.36 -22.00
N GLU A 47 6.97 -8.55 -22.18
CA GLU A 47 7.73 -9.69 -21.64
C GLU A 47 7.82 -9.64 -20.12
N LEU A 48 8.14 -8.47 -19.55
CA LEU A 48 8.15 -8.25 -18.09
C LEU A 48 6.75 -8.20 -17.46
N GLY A 49 5.69 -8.20 -18.29
CA GLY A 49 4.30 -8.30 -17.86
C GLY A 49 3.97 -9.65 -17.25
N ASP A 50 4.70 -10.70 -17.65
CA ASP A 50 4.60 -12.02 -17.06
C ASP A 50 5.51 -12.14 -15.82
N SER A 51 4.96 -12.66 -14.71
CA SER A 51 5.68 -12.78 -13.44
C SER A 51 6.90 -13.70 -13.54
N GLY A 52 6.84 -14.77 -14.34
CA GLY A 52 7.94 -15.71 -14.50
C GLY A 52 9.11 -15.07 -15.25
N HIS A 53 8.82 -14.40 -16.37
CA HIS A 53 9.83 -13.67 -17.13
C HIS A 53 10.44 -12.51 -16.35
N LEU A 54 9.65 -11.76 -15.56
CA LEU A 54 10.16 -10.70 -14.70
C LEU A 54 11.18 -11.23 -13.68
N VAL A 55 10.85 -12.32 -12.99
CA VAL A 55 11.75 -12.93 -11.99
C VAL A 55 13.01 -13.46 -12.67
N GLY A 56 12.89 -14.13 -13.82
CA GLY A 56 14.05 -14.60 -14.60
C GLY A 56 14.96 -13.46 -15.04
N ALA A 57 14.38 -12.39 -15.60
CA ALA A 57 15.12 -11.21 -16.05
C ALA A 57 15.81 -10.48 -14.89
N LEU A 58 15.13 -10.33 -13.75
CA LEU A 58 15.70 -9.75 -12.54
C LEU A 58 16.91 -10.56 -12.05
N ARG A 59 16.76 -11.89 -11.93
CA ARG A 59 17.81 -12.78 -11.41
C ARG A 59 19.06 -12.73 -12.30
N ALA A 60 18.89 -12.83 -13.62
CA ALA A 60 20.00 -12.71 -14.57
C ALA A 60 20.67 -11.33 -14.50
N ALA A 61 19.88 -10.25 -14.54
CA ALA A 61 20.41 -8.89 -14.49
C ALA A 61 21.10 -8.55 -13.15
N PHE A 62 20.68 -9.18 -12.05
CA PHE A 62 21.32 -9.03 -10.74
C PHE A 62 22.70 -9.70 -10.69
N VAL A 63 22.86 -10.88 -11.31
CA VAL A 63 24.17 -11.54 -11.45
C VAL A 63 25.13 -10.64 -12.25
N ASP A 64 24.67 -10.06 -13.36
CA ASP A 64 25.47 -9.13 -14.17
C ASP A 64 25.86 -7.87 -13.39
N TYR A 65 24.91 -7.29 -12.64
CA TYR A 65 25.16 -6.16 -11.75
C TYR A 65 26.24 -6.49 -10.73
N TRP A 66 26.12 -7.63 -10.06
CA TRP A 66 27.12 -8.05 -9.07
C TRP A 66 28.50 -8.25 -9.69
N ARG A 67 28.58 -8.89 -10.86
CA ARG A 67 29.84 -9.11 -11.60
C ARG A 67 30.51 -7.81 -12.03
N SER A 68 29.72 -6.77 -12.36
CA SER A 68 30.27 -5.47 -12.73
C SER A 68 31.04 -4.82 -11.57
N GLY A 69 30.57 -5.01 -10.34
CA GLY A 69 31.08 -4.33 -9.15
C GLY A 69 30.75 -2.83 -9.08
N ASP A 70 30.07 -2.29 -10.11
CA ASP A 70 29.79 -0.87 -10.25
C ASP A 70 28.64 -0.41 -9.36
N ARG A 71 28.61 0.89 -9.07
CA ARG A 71 27.49 1.53 -8.36
C ARG A 71 26.26 1.69 -9.26
N ALA A 72 26.48 1.85 -10.57
CA ALA A 72 25.42 2.09 -11.54
C ALA A 72 24.81 0.76 -12.03
N PHE A 73 23.49 0.74 -12.26
CA PHE A 73 22.83 -0.44 -12.79
C PHE A 73 23.20 -0.68 -14.26
N PRO A 74 23.60 -1.91 -14.65
CA PRO A 74 23.68 -2.29 -16.05
C PRO A 74 22.33 -2.10 -16.76
N PRO A 75 22.33 -1.91 -18.09
CA PRO A 75 21.11 -1.62 -18.85
C PRO A 75 19.95 -2.61 -18.61
N ASN A 76 20.25 -3.90 -18.43
CA ASN A 76 19.24 -4.92 -18.17
C ASN A 76 18.59 -4.76 -16.79
N LEU A 77 19.38 -4.46 -15.75
CA LEU A 77 18.85 -4.22 -14.42
C LEU A 77 18.05 -2.91 -14.37
N GLN A 78 18.56 -1.85 -15.01
CA GLN A 78 17.84 -0.58 -15.11
C GLN A 78 16.46 -0.76 -15.77
N ARG A 79 16.37 -1.57 -16.83
CA ARG A 79 15.09 -1.88 -17.50
C ARG A 79 14.09 -2.54 -16.55
N VAL A 80 14.53 -3.51 -15.74
CA VAL A 80 13.67 -4.17 -14.74
C VAL A 80 13.23 -3.19 -13.66
N VAL A 81 14.15 -2.35 -13.17
CA VAL A 81 13.87 -1.30 -12.18
C VAL A 81 12.86 -0.28 -12.71
N ASP A 82 13.01 0.18 -13.96
CA ASP A 82 12.10 1.14 -14.60
C ASP A 82 10.70 0.56 -14.83
N TYR A 83 10.60 -0.70 -15.24
CA TYR A 83 9.33 -1.40 -15.34
C TYR A 83 8.65 -1.51 -13.97
N TRP A 84 9.40 -1.90 -12.94
CA TRP A 84 8.88 -2.08 -11.58
C TRP A 84 8.42 -0.76 -10.96
N PHE A 85 9.16 0.33 -11.21
CA PHE A 85 8.74 1.69 -10.90
C PHE A 85 7.35 2.01 -11.48
N ARG A 86 7.17 1.81 -12.79
CA ARG A 86 5.89 2.11 -13.48
C ARG A 86 4.76 1.23 -12.96
N TYR A 87 5.04 -0.05 -12.72
CA TYR A 87 4.09 -1.01 -12.19
C TYR A 87 3.52 -0.55 -10.84
N HIS A 88 4.38 -0.17 -9.90
CA HIS A 88 3.96 0.33 -8.61
C HIS A 88 3.32 1.71 -8.68
N LEU A 89 3.79 2.59 -9.57
CA LEU A 89 3.18 3.90 -9.79
C LEU A 89 1.72 3.77 -10.25
N VAL A 90 1.44 2.90 -11.22
CA VAL A 90 0.07 2.62 -11.69
C VAL A 90 -0.79 2.07 -10.55
N LYS A 91 -0.28 1.10 -9.77
CA LYS A 91 -1.00 0.57 -8.61
C LYS A 91 -1.28 1.63 -7.56
N ALA A 92 -0.33 2.52 -7.28
CA ALA A 92 -0.50 3.61 -6.31
C ALA A 92 -1.62 4.56 -6.74
N MET A 93 -1.67 4.93 -8.03
CA MET A 93 -2.74 5.77 -8.58
C MET A 93 -4.13 5.12 -8.48
N ILE A 94 -4.24 3.85 -8.86
CA ILE A 94 -5.51 3.11 -8.80
C ILE A 94 -5.95 2.92 -7.34
N ALA A 95 -5.04 2.57 -6.44
CA ALA A 95 -5.33 2.40 -5.01
C ALA A 95 -5.75 3.72 -4.36
N ALA A 96 -5.14 4.85 -4.74
CA ALA A 96 -5.53 6.18 -4.24
C ALA A 96 -6.93 6.56 -4.72
N ALA A 97 -7.24 6.33 -6.00
CA ALA A 97 -8.58 6.54 -6.54
C ALA A 97 -9.63 5.66 -5.82
N LEU A 98 -9.31 4.39 -5.59
CA LEU A 98 -10.15 3.45 -4.84
C LEU A 98 -10.40 3.95 -3.41
N LEU A 99 -9.36 4.42 -2.73
CA LEU A 99 -9.46 4.97 -1.38
C LEU A 99 -10.41 6.18 -1.33
N VAL A 100 -10.30 7.11 -2.28
CA VAL A 100 -11.21 8.27 -2.38
C VAL A 100 -12.67 7.83 -2.56
N VAL A 101 -12.92 6.85 -3.43
CA VAL A 101 -14.26 6.28 -3.66
C VAL A 101 -14.80 5.62 -2.38
N LEU A 102 -13.99 4.83 -1.68
CA LEU A 102 -14.38 4.14 -0.45
C LEU A 102 -14.64 5.12 0.70
N VAL A 103 -13.82 6.16 0.87
CA VAL A 103 -14.06 7.22 1.86
C VAL A 103 -15.37 7.94 1.56
N THR A 104 -15.63 8.28 0.29
CA THR A 104 -16.87 8.93 -0.13
C THR A 104 -18.07 8.03 0.15
N LEU A 105 -18.00 6.75 -0.22
CA LEU A 105 -19.03 5.76 0.05
C LEU A 105 -19.27 5.60 1.56
N GLY A 106 -18.21 5.53 2.36
CA GLY A 106 -18.26 5.43 3.81
C GLY A 106 -18.98 6.62 4.44
N VAL A 107 -18.71 7.85 3.99
CA VAL A 107 -19.40 9.06 4.43
C VAL A 107 -20.90 9.01 4.08
N LEU A 108 -21.26 8.51 2.91
CA LEU A 108 -22.66 8.37 2.50
C LEU A 108 -23.39 7.30 3.31
N VAL A 109 -22.78 6.14 3.53
CA VAL A 109 -23.31 5.04 4.36
C VAL A 109 -23.48 5.53 5.80
N TRP A 110 -22.49 6.26 6.32
CA TRP A 110 -22.55 6.89 7.64
C TRP A 110 -23.75 7.84 7.79
N LYS A 111 -23.90 8.78 6.86
CA LYS A 111 -25.04 9.72 6.84
C LYS A 111 -26.37 8.99 6.75
N ALA A 112 -26.45 7.92 5.95
CA ALA A 112 -27.64 7.10 5.83
C ALA A 112 -27.96 6.33 7.12
N PHE A 113 -26.95 5.80 7.81
CA PHE A 113 -27.10 5.10 9.08
C PHE A 113 -27.61 6.02 10.18
N LEU A 114 -27.07 7.23 10.30
CA LEU A 114 -27.51 8.21 11.30
C LEU A 114 -28.97 8.67 11.09
N ARG A 115 -29.43 8.75 9.84
CA ARG A 115 -30.82 9.12 9.48
C ARG A 115 -31.81 7.94 9.58
N ALA A 116 -31.36 6.74 9.93
CA ALA A 116 -32.20 5.54 9.90
C ALA A 116 -33.13 5.37 11.13
N GLY A 117 -33.39 6.45 11.89
CA GLY A 117 -34.11 6.50 13.17
C GLY A 117 -35.49 5.83 13.20
N ASP A 118 -36.15 5.73 12.03
CA ASP A 118 -37.48 5.11 11.88
C ASP A 118 -37.48 3.87 10.96
N ARG A 119 -36.31 3.49 10.41
CA ARG A 119 -36.21 2.34 9.50
C ARG A 119 -36.30 0.98 10.23
N PRO A 120 -36.80 -0.08 9.56
CA PRO A 120 -36.82 -1.43 10.12
C PRO A 120 -35.41 -1.93 10.49
N MET A 121 -35.33 -2.77 11.51
CA MET A 121 -34.07 -3.29 12.09
C MET A 121 -33.14 -3.90 11.03
N ARG A 122 -33.68 -4.66 10.08
CA ARG A 122 -32.90 -5.29 8.98
C ARG A 122 -32.19 -4.26 8.11
N ALA A 123 -32.87 -3.15 7.75
CA ALA A 123 -32.27 -2.09 6.96
C ALA A 123 -31.15 -1.35 7.72
N ARG A 124 -31.27 -1.24 9.04
CA ARG A 124 -30.22 -0.67 9.90
C ARG A 124 -29.01 -1.60 10.01
N ALA A 125 -29.25 -2.90 10.19
CA ALA A 125 -28.20 -3.91 10.24
C ALA A 125 -27.40 -3.91 8.92
N ALA A 126 -28.09 -3.88 7.77
CA ALA A 126 -27.44 -3.79 6.47
C ALA A 126 -26.53 -2.55 6.32
N LEU A 127 -26.99 -1.38 6.78
CA LEU A 127 -26.18 -0.15 6.76
C LEU A 127 -24.97 -0.24 7.70
N ALA A 128 -25.11 -0.86 8.87
CA ALA A 128 -23.99 -1.09 9.78
C ALA A 128 -22.95 -2.05 9.17
N SER A 129 -23.39 -3.18 8.62
CA SER A 129 -22.52 -4.14 7.92
C SER A 129 -21.81 -3.51 6.73
N ALA A 130 -22.52 -2.71 5.92
CA ALA A 130 -21.92 -1.96 4.82
C ALA A 130 -20.86 -0.97 5.32
N GLY A 131 -21.11 -0.27 6.44
CA GLY A 131 -20.13 0.63 7.05
C GLY A 131 -18.86 -0.08 7.50
N VAL A 132 -19.00 -1.26 8.13
CA VAL A 132 -17.86 -2.10 8.52
C VAL A 132 -17.06 -2.55 7.30
N LEU A 133 -17.72 -3.11 6.28
CA LEU A 133 -17.06 -3.57 5.06
C LEU A 133 -16.32 -2.45 4.34
N VAL A 134 -16.95 -1.28 4.17
CA VAL A 134 -16.31 -0.12 3.54
C VAL A 134 -15.11 0.36 4.35
N THR A 135 -15.17 0.30 5.68
CA THR A 135 -14.04 0.64 6.55
C THR A 135 -12.88 -0.34 6.36
N VAL A 136 -13.16 -1.65 6.32
CA VAL A 136 -12.14 -2.68 6.07
C VAL A 136 -11.48 -2.44 4.71
N PHE A 137 -12.27 -2.27 3.65
CA PHE A 137 -11.72 -2.00 2.32
C PHE A 137 -10.93 -0.69 2.26
N ALA A 138 -11.36 0.37 2.95
CA ALA A 138 -10.62 1.63 2.98
C ALA A 138 -9.28 1.50 3.72
N THR A 139 -9.23 0.71 4.80
CA THR A 139 -7.97 0.40 5.49
C THR A 139 -7.04 -0.42 4.61
N THR A 140 -7.55 -1.44 3.90
CA THR A 140 -6.77 -2.21 2.93
C THR A 140 -6.28 -1.34 1.77
N ALA A 141 -7.13 -0.45 1.24
CA ALA A 141 -6.75 0.48 0.18
C ALA A 141 -5.66 1.47 0.65
N THR A 142 -5.73 1.94 1.89
CA THR A 142 -4.66 2.74 2.51
C THR A 142 -3.33 1.98 2.53
N ALA A 143 -3.33 0.73 3.02
CA ALA A 143 -2.14 -0.11 3.02
C ALA A 143 -1.59 -0.35 1.61
N ALA A 144 -2.49 -0.58 0.62
CA ALA A 144 -2.11 -0.71 -0.77
C ALA A 144 -1.47 0.57 -1.32
N VAL A 145 -2.00 1.77 -1.01
CA VAL A 145 -1.36 3.03 -1.38
C VAL A 145 0.04 3.11 -0.78
N MET A 146 0.19 2.83 0.52
CA MET A 146 1.49 2.90 1.19
C MET A 146 2.55 1.99 0.54
N ALA A 147 2.20 0.71 0.34
CA ALA A 147 3.10 -0.28 -0.24
C ALA A 147 3.50 0.08 -1.68
N ASN A 148 2.56 0.60 -2.48
CA ASN A 148 2.83 0.92 -3.88
C ASN A 148 3.55 2.28 -4.04
N VAL A 149 3.35 3.25 -3.16
CA VAL A 149 4.20 4.46 -3.12
C VAL A 149 5.63 4.08 -2.74
N GLN A 150 5.82 3.19 -1.77
CA GLN A 150 7.14 2.69 -1.39
C GLN A 150 7.83 1.95 -2.55
N GLY A 151 7.13 1.01 -3.20
CA GLY A 151 7.66 0.28 -4.34
C GLY A 151 8.00 1.20 -5.52
N ALA A 152 7.21 2.25 -5.75
CA ALA A 152 7.51 3.23 -6.80
C ALA A 152 8.72 4.11 -6.45
N LEU A 153 8.90 4.54 -5.20
CA LEU A 153 10.01 5.43 -4.84
C LEU A 153 11.34 4.69 -4.59
N ALA A 154 11.27 3.40 -4.27
CA ALA A 154 12.46 2.57 -4.03
C ALA A 154 12.37 1.23 -4.79
N PRO A 155 12.31 1.26 -6.13
CA PRO A 155 12.00 0.10 -6.96
C PRO A 155 13.03 -1.03 -6.83
N PHE A 156 14.33 -0.71 -6.85
CA PHE A 156 15.38 -1.72 -6.72
C PHE A 156 15.30 -2.52 -5.41
N ALA A 157 15.16 -1.84 -4.28
CA ALA A 157 15.04 -2.51 -2.99
C ALA A 157 13.74 -3.35 -2.88
N SER A 158 12.64 -2.87 -3.47
CA SER A 158 11.38 -3.61 -3.49
C SER A 158 11.39 -4.85 -4.41
N LEU A 159 12.39 -4.97 -5.31
CA LEU A 159 12.64 -6.16 -6.12
C LEU A 159 13.43 -7.23 -5.37
N LEU A 160 14.18 -6.88 -4.33
CA LEU A 160 15.04 -7.82 -3.61
C LEU A 160 14.32 -9.09 -3.13
N PRO A 161 13.07 -9.03 -2.58
CA PRO A 161 12.34 -10.23 -2.20
C PRO A 161 12.24 -11.29 -3.32
N MET A 162 12.09 -10.85 -4.57
CA MET A 162 11.99 -11.76 -5.72
C MET A 162 13.30 -12.51 -6.03
N LEU A 163 14.44 -12.02 -5.55
CA LEU A 163 15.73 -12.72 -5.67
C LEU A 163 15.79 -13.92 -4.72
N THR A 164 15.14 -13.81 -3.57
CA THR A 164 15.14 -14.83 -2.51
C THR A 164 13.93 -15.75 -2.54
N ASP A 165 12.90 -15.40 -3.34
CA ASP A 165 11.70 -16.22 -3.51
C ASP A 165 12.01 -17.46 -4.37
N GLY A 166 11.88 -18.65 -3.77
CA GLY A 166 12.09 -19.93 -4.45
C GLY A 166 13.55 -20.36 -4.56
N PRO A 167 13.84 -21.54 -5.15
CA PRO A 167 15.21 -22.05 -5.28
C PRO A 167 16.08 -21.07 -6.09
N ALA A 168 17.25 -20.73 -5.54
CA ALA A 168 18.31 -20.08 -6.30
C ALA A 168 19.11 -21.17 -7.03
N ASP A 169 19.26 -21.03 -8.34
CA ASP A 169 20.00 -21.93 -9.21
C ASP A 169 21.38 -21.37 -9.56
N GLY A 170 22.34 -22.27 -9.76
CA GLY A 170 23.69 -21.99 -10.28
C GLY A 170 24.30 -20.66 -9.84
N GLU A 171 24.48 -19.76 -10.80
CA GLU A 171 25.18 -18.48 -10.63
C GLU A 171 24.50 -17.52 -9.63
N LEU A 172 23.16 -17.58 -9.52
CA LEU A 172 22.43 -16.76 -8.56
C LEU A 172 22.71 -17.20 -7.12
N ALA A 173 22.76 -18.52 -6.87
CA ALA A 173 23.06 -19.05 -5.55
C ALA A 173 24.46 -18.62 -5.09
N ASP A 174 25.44 -18.68 -5.99
CA ASP A 174 26.81 -18.22 -5.73
C ASP A 174 26.87 -16.72 -5.47
N THR A 175 26.15 -15.93 -6.26
CA THR A 175 26.05 -14.48 -6.12
C THR A 175 25.44 -14.10 -4.76
N LEU A 176 24.33 -14.72 -4.37
CA LEU A 176 23.70 -14.48 -3.07
C LEU A 176 24.59 -14.94 -1.90
N ALA A 177 25.36 -16.01 -2.06
CA ALA A 177 26.35 -16.43 -1.08
C ALA A 177 27.48 -15.40 -0.92
N GLN A 178 27.95 -14.79 -2.01
CA GLN A 178 28.92 -13.70 -1.97
C GLN A 178 28.36 -12.45 -1.28
N VAL A 179 27.11 -12.06 -1.60
CA VAL A 179 26.41 -10.96 -0.93
C VAL A 179 26.36 -11.17 0.59
N ARG A 180 25.93 -12.36 1.04
CA ARG A 180 25.89 -12.71 2.47
C ARG A 180 27.25 -12.59 3.14
N ARG A 181 28.32 -13.08 2.48
CA ARG A 181 29.69 -12.98 3.01
C ARG A 181 30.15 -11.54 3.14
N GLN A 182 29.95 -10.71 2.11
CA GLN A 182 30.37 -9.31 2.13
C GLN A 182 29.60 -8.46 3.14
N LEU A 183 28.30 -8.73 3.32
CA LEU A 183 27.52 -8.08 4.38
C LEU A 183 27.93 -8.58 5.79
N ALA A 184 28.42 -9.81 5.90
CA ALA A 184 28.85 -10.38 7.18
C ALA A 184 30.19 -9.81 7.66
N ASP A 185 31.13 -9.60 6.72
CA ASP A 185 32.46 -9.06 6.97
C ASP A 185 32.82 -7.99 5.93
N PRO A 186 32.49 -6.71 6.21
CA PRO A 186 32.80 -5.59 5.32
C PRO A 186 34.31 -5.37 5.14
N SER A 187 35.14 -5.87 6.06
CA SER A 187 36.58 -5.61 6.11
C SER A 187 37.41 -6.59 5.27
N SER A 188 36.92 -7.82 5.07
CA SER A 188 37.55 -8.82 4.18
C SER A 188 37.03 -8.81 2.74
N SER A 189 36.11 -7.91 2.42
CA SER A 189 35.40 -7.87 1.15
C SER A 189 36.33 -7.62 -0.06
N GLU A 190 36.08 -8.34 -1.15
CA GLU A 190 36.71 -8.06 -2.44
C GLU A 190 36.45 -6.60 -2.84
N VAL A 191 37.51 -5.80 -2.97
CA VAL A 191 37.45 -4.35 -3.27
C VAL A 191 36.57 -4.04 -4.49
N ARG A 192 36.48 -5.00 -5.44
CA ARG A 192 35.69 -4.88 -6.67
C ARG A 192 34.19 -4.63 -6.43
N ASN A 193 33.55 -5.30 -5.48
CA ASN A 193 32.09 -5.25 -5.33
C ASN A 193 31.62 -4.27 -4.26
N ARG A 194 32.54 -3.58 -3.58
CA ARG A 194 32.23 -2.59 -2.55
C ARG A 194 31.24 -1.51 -3.05
N PRO A 195 31.40 -0.92 -4.24
CA PRO A 195 30.44 0.08 -4.73
C PRO A 195 29.02 -0.47 -4.91
N ALA A 196 28.89 -1.71 -5.41
CA ALA A 196 27.61 -2.38 -5.58
C ALA A 196 26.91 -2.70 -4.24
N VAL A 197 27.67 -3.12 -3.23
CA VAL A 197 27.16 -3.36 -1.87
C VAL A 197 26.72 -2.05 -1.20
N GLU A 198 27.53 -0.99 -1.30
CA GLU A 198 27.17 0.33 -0.76
C GLU A 198 25.90 0.89 -1.42
N ALA A 199 25.75 0.71 -2.73
CA ALA A 199 24.52 1.07 -3.43
C ALA A 199 23.33 0.27 -2.91
N MET A 200 23.47 -1.04 -2.74
CA MET A 200 22.39 -1.89 -2.22
C MET A 200 21.98 -1.50 -0.79
N ILE A 201 22.94 -1.24 0.10
CA ILE A 201 22.68 -0.74 1.46
C ILE A 201 21.94 0.60 1.41
N SER A 202 22.41 1.52 0.55
CA SER A 202 21.79 2.84 0.39
C SER A 202 20.36 2.76 -0.14
N HIS A 203 20.09 1.92 -1.15
CA HIS A 203 18.74 1.70 -1.67
C HIS A 203 17.82 1.01 -0.66
N PHE A 204 18.34 0.07 0.15
CA PHE A 204 17.58 -0.56 1.21
C PHE A 204 17.22 0.42 2.33
N ALA A 205 18.17 1.26 2.76
CA ALA A 205 17.90 2.35 3.70
C ALA A 205 16.85 3.32 3.15
N HIS A 206 16.96 3.67 1.86
CA HIS A 206 15.98 4.54 1.20
C HIS A 206 14.57 3.93 1.19
N TYR A 207 14.43 2.64 0.87
CA TYR A 207 13.16 1.91 0.90
C TYR A 207 12.45 1.99 2.25
N HIS A 208 13.18 1.79 3.34
CA HIS A 208 12.62 1.91 4.69
C HIS A 208 12.34 3.37 5.06
N SER A 209 13.21 4.32 4.68
CA SER A 209 12.96 5.75 4.92
C SER A 209 11.66 6.24 4.27
N VAL A 210 11.38 5.80 3.03
CA VAL A 210 10.15 6.14 2.31
C VAL A 210 8.92 5.63 3.08
N MET A 211 8.91 4.37 3.51
CA MET A 211 7.79 3.84 4.27
C MET A 211 7.63 4.52 5.62
N ALA A 212 8.72 4.90 6.29
CA ALA A 212 8.64 5.67 7.53
C ALA A 212 7.92 7.02 7.32
N VAL A 213 8.26 7.77 6.25
CA VAL A 213 7.61 9.05 5.92
C VAL A 213 6.15 8.87 5.53
N VAL A 214 5.85 7.88 4.69
CA VAL A 214 4.49 7.58 4.24
C VAL A 214 3.60 7.14 5.42
N ALA A 215 4.10 6.23 6.26
CA ALA A 215 3.40 5.78 7.46
C ALA A 215 3.21 6.94 8.47
N ALA A 216 4.20 7.81 8.65
CA ALA A 216 4.07 8.98 9.52
C ALA A 216 2.95 9.92 9.03
N THR A 217 2.86 10.13 7.71
CA THR A 217 1.76 10.91 7.11
C THR A 217 0.39 10.29 7.41
N VAL A 218 0.26 8.97 7.28
CA VAL A 218 -0.97 8.24 7.61
C VAL A 218 -1.30 8.33 9.11
N ALA A 219 -0.30 8.21 9.99
CA ALA A 219 -0.48 8.37 11.43
C ALA A 219 -1.01 9.75 11.80
N VAL A 220 -0.48 10.83 11.19
CA VAL A 220 -0.97 12.20 11.40
C VAL A 220 -2.43 12.33 10.96
N VAL A 221 -2.79 11.76 9.81
CA VAL A 221 -4.19 11.77 9.33
C VAL A 221 -5.10 11.01 10.30
N LEU A 222 -4.70 9.82 10.77
CA LEU A 222 -5.48 9.02 11.73
C LEU A 222 -5.63 9.71 13.09
N ALA A 223 -4.58 10.41 13.56
CA ALA A 223 -4.65 11.22 14.76
C ALA A 223 -5.65 12.38 14.60
N GLY A 224 -5.58 13.10 13.47
CA GLY A 224 -6.53 14.17 13.15
C GLY A 224 -7.98 13.67 13.05
N VAL A 225 -8.21 12.54 12.39
CA VAL A 225 -9.52 11.87 12.34
C VAL A 225 -10.00 11.49 13.73
N GLY A 226 -9.13 10.92 14.58
CA GLY A 226 -9.43 10.59 15.96
C GLY A 226 -9.88 11.81 16.77
N VAL A 227 -9.15 12.93 16.67
CA VAL A 227 -9.49 14.21 17.31
C VAL A 227 -10.86 14.69 16.83
N VAL A 228 -11.10 14.73 15.52
CA VAL A 228 -12.39 15.17 14.96
C VAL A 228 -13.54 14.29 15.44
N LEU A 229 -13.37 12.98 15.48
CA LEU A 229 -14.39 12.04 15.96
C LEU A 229 -14.69 12.24 17.45
N TRP A 230 -13.66 12.50 18.26
CA TRP A 230 -13.81 12.76 19.69
C TRP A 230 -14.48 14.10 19.96
N SER A 231 -14.08 15.17 19.26
CA SER A 231 -14.73 16.48 19.33
C SER A 231 -16.20 16.40 18.93
N ARG A 232 -16.51 15.67 17.85
CA ARG A 232 -17.91 15.43 17.43
C ARG A 232 -18.69 14.62 18.46
N ARG A 233 -18.07 13.62 19.10
CA ARG A 233 -18.70 12.84 20.17
C ARG A 233 -19.04 13.71 21.37
N ALA A 234 -18.15 14.64 21.73
CA ALA A 234 -18.37 15.57 22.84
C ALA A 234 -19.54 16.53 22.58
N ALA A 235 -19.67 17.01 21.32
CA ALA A 235 -20.73 17.94 20.91
C ALA A 235 -22.12 17.29 20.74
N VAL A 236 -22.21 15.95 20.64
CA VAL A 236 -23.50 15.26 20.49
C VAL A 236 -24.24 15.17 21.82
N ASP A 237 -25.54 15.50 21.81
CA ASP A 237 -26.44 15.40 22.97
C ASP A 237 -26.29 14.06 23.73
N PRO A 238 -26.17 14.07 25.07
CA PRO A 238 -26.08 12.86 25.88
C PRO A 238 -27.20 11.83 25.64
N SER A 239 -28.40 12.29 25.28
CA SER A 239 -29.55 11.43 24.96
C SER A 239 -29.35 10.63 23.66
N ALA A 240 -28.53 11.12 22.72
CA ALA A 240 -28.21 10.46 21.46
C ALA A 240 -27.10 9.39 21.63
N ARG A 241 -27.32 8.45 22.57
CA ARG A 241 -26.36 7.39 22.97
C ARG A 241 -25.78 6.60 21.80
N ARG A 242 -26.58 6.32 20.77
CA ARG A 242 -26.15 5.56 19.58
C ARG A 242 -25.05 6.30 18.81
N THR A 243 -25.29 7.56 18.44
CA THR A 243 -24.33 8.38 17.70
C THR A 243 -23.03 8.53 18.49
N ARG A 244 -23.13 8.77 19.81
CA ARG A 244 -21.96 8.85 20.71
C ARG A 244 -21.17 7.55 20.77
N ARG A 245 -21.85 6.39 20.80
CA ARG A 245 -21.19 5.07 20.80
C ARG A 245 -20.42 4.86 19.51
N VAL A 246 -21.03 5.13 18.37
CA VAL A 246 -20.38 4.84 17.09
C VAL A 246 -19.22 5.80 16.80
N LEU A 247 -19.36 7.10 17.09
CA LEU A 247 -18.22 8.03 17.03
C LEU A 247 -17.09 7.61 17.97
N GLY A 248 -17.42 7.13 19.17
CA GLY A 248 -16.45 6.58 20.11
C GLY A 248 -15.74 5.34 19.58
N SER A 249 -16.47 4.39 18.99
CA SER A 249 -15.90 3.18 18.39
C SER A 249 -14.96 3.50 17.23
N TYR A 250 -15.33 4.40 16.31
CA TYR A 250 -14.42 4.84 15.25
C TYR A 250 -13.23 5.63 15.80
N GLY A 251 -13.42 6.45 16.84
CA GLY A 251 -12.33 7.17 17.50
C GLY A 251 -11.30 6.23 18.11
N VAL A 252 -11.76 5.19 18.82
CA VAL A 252 -10.91 4.14 19.38
C VAL A 252 -10.21 3.36 18.27
N ALA A 253 -10.93 2.94 17.22
CA ALA A 253 -10.34 2.24 16.09
C ALA A 253 -9.27 3.07 15.37
N SER A 254 -9.53 4.37 15.16
CA SER A 254 -8.56 5.32 14.58
C SER A 254 -7.33 5.47 15.47
N GLY A 255 -7.51 5.53 16.79
CA GLY A 255 -6.41 5.59 17.75
C GLY A 255 -5.56 4.31 17.75
N LEU A 256 -6.19 3.13 17.78
CA LEU A 256 -5.49 1.85 17.71
C LEU A 256 -4.73 1.67 16.39
N LEU A 257 -5.35 2.03 15.27
CA LEU A 257 -4.69 1.99 13.97
C LEU A 257 -3.53 2.98 13.89
N CYS A 258 -3.68 4.18 14.47
CA CYS A 258 -2.60 5.17 14.57
C CYS A 258 -1.40 4.60 15.34
N LEU A 259 -1.64 3.96 16.50
CA LEU A 259 -0.58 3.31 17.27
C LEU A 259 0.13 2.19 16.48
N ALA A 260 -0.63 1.36 15.78
CA ALA A 260 -0.08 0.32 14.92
C ALA A 260 0.79 0.91 13.79
N VAL A 261 0.33 2.00 13.15
CA VAL A 261 1.10 2.69 12.11
C VAL A 261 2.33 3.37 12.68
N ILE A 262 2.29 3.92 13.91
CA ILE A 262 3.49 4.45 14.59
C ILE A 262 4.53 3.35 14.80
N ALA A 263 4.12 2.13 15.17
CA ALA A 263 5.06 1.01 15.25
C ALA A 263 5.74 0.73 13.90
N VAL A 264 4.99 0.81 12.79
CA VAL A 264 5.56 0.72 11.43
C VAL A 264 6.54 1.86 11.16
N VAL A 265 6.24 3.10 11.56
CA VAL A 265 7.17 4.24 11.42
C VAL A 265 8.47 3.97 12.17
N VAL A 266 8.38 3.57 13.44
CA VAL A 266 9.56 3.32 14.28
C VAL A 266 10.42 2.22 13.68
N ALA A 267 9.82 1.06 13.35
CA ALA A 267 10.53 -0.07 12.77
C ALA A 267 11.25 0.31 11.47
N ASN A 268 10.59 1.05 10.58
CA ASN A 268 11.21 1.48 9.32
C ASN A 268 12.26 2.58 9.51
N ALA A 269 12.05 3.51 10.45
CA ALA A 269 13.04 4.54 10.76
C ALA A 269 14.31 3.96 11.38
N THR A 270 14.19 2.98 12.29
CA THR A 270 15.34 2.29 12.88
C THR A 270 16.09 1.48 11.84
N THR A 271 15.40 0.77 10.94
CA THR A 271 16.03 0.04 9.84
C THR A 271 16.70 0.99 8.84
N ALA A 272 16.11 2.15 8.55
CA ALA A 272 16.74 3.14 7.67
C ALA A 272 18.01 3.75 8.30
N ALA A 273 18.03 3.93 9.63
CA ALA A 273 19.17 4.49 10.35
C ALA A 273 20.35 3.51 10.47
N ASP A 274 20.06 2.21 10.63
CA ASP A 274 21.06 1.14 10.62
C ASP A 274 20.59 -0.02 9.71
N PRO A 275 20.79 0.08 8.39
CA PRO A 275 20.24 -0.86 7.41
C PRO A 275 20.97 -2.21 7.34
N VAL A 276 22.23 -2.28 7.78
CA VAL A 276 23.08 -3.46 7.55
C VAL A 276 22.59 -4.70 8.31
N PRO A 277 22.21 -4.65 9.60
CA PRO A 277 21.72 -5.81 10.32
C PRO A 277 20.43 -6.40 9.69
N ALA A 278 19.50 -5.53 9.30
CA ALA A 278 18.24 -5.94 8.67
C ALA A 278 18.47 -6.53 7.27
N LEU A 279 19.34 -5.92 6.46
CA LEU A 279 19.69 -6.44 5.14
C LEU A 279 20.40 -7.80 5.23
N ARG A 280 21.26 -7.99 6.24
CA ARG A 280 21.88 -9.30 6.53
C ARG A 280 20.82 -10.35 6.89
N ALA A 281 19.89 -10.00 7.78
CA ALA A 281 18.80 -10.89 8.18
C ALA A 281 17.94 -11.27 6.97
N PHE A 282 17.59 -10.29 6.12
CA PHE A 282 16.86 -10.50 4.87
C PHE A 282 17.52 -11.56 3.98
N PHE A 283 18.81 -11.40 3.66
CA PHE A 283 19.50 -12.38 2.82
C PHE A 283 19.73 -13.74 3.50
N ALA A 284 19.69 -13.80 4.84
CA ALA A 284 19.74 -15.04 5.61
C ALA A 284 18.37 -15.77 5.71
N GLY A 285 17.30 -15.19 5.16
CA GLY A 285 15.95 -15.75 5.19
C GLY A 285 15.09 -15.28 6.38
N GLY A 286 15.55 -14.28 7.13
CA GLY A 286 14.78 -13.63 8.18
C GLY A 286 13.98 -12.43 7.65
N TRP A 287 12.75 -12.26 8.13
CA TRP A 287 11.91 -11.08 7.93
C TRP A 287 11.55 -10.45 9.27
#